data_AF-A0A373DIA8-F1
#
_entry.id   AF-A0A373DIA8-F1
#
_cell.length_a   1.000
_cell.length_b   1.000
_cell.length_c   1.000
_cell.angle_alpha   90.00
_cell.angle_beta   90.00
_cell.angle_gamma   90.00
#
_symmetry.space_group_name_H-M   'P 1'
#
loop_
_entity.id
_entity.type
_entity.pdbx_description
1 polymer ?
#
loop_
_entity_poly.entity_id
_entity_poly.type
_entity_poly.pdbx_seq_one_letter_code
_entity_poly.pdbx_strand_id
1 'polypeptide(L)'
;MAINEEQSQAAIAAELEETARTLAHSTRTVASPIDSYRMIGDVRDTSDHLAQVSEQLAAWHRRTQDGVHYDGEDNRGDGTGAAQTAAGLDRASAAFRTAADELRGALNANSVIRWFDEPETTEEP
;
A
#
# COMPACT_ATOMS: atom_id res chain seq x y z
N MET A 1 -18.03 -4.01 18.44
CA MET A 1 -17.13 -2.85 18.61
C MET A 1 -17.25 -2.05 17.32
N ALA A 2 -18.08 -1.01 17.35
CA ALA A 2 -18.36 -0.16 16.20
C ALA A 2 -17.30 0.95 16.16
N ILE A 3 -16.40 0.89 15.18
CA ILE A 3 -15.54 2.01 14.81
C ILE A 3 -15.91 2.32 13.38
N ASN A 4 -16.96 3.13 13.17
CA ASN A 4 -17.17 3.83 11.89
C ASN A 4 -18.29 4.90 11.94
N GLU A 5 -18.34 5.75 12.97
CA GLU A 5 -19.35 6.83 12.99
C GLU A 5 -18.86 8.22 12.58
N GLU A 6 -17.56 8.48 12.33
CA GLU A 6 -17.13 9.82 11.83
C GLU A 6 -16.10 9.87 10.70
N GLN A 7 -15.57 8.74 10.19
CA GLN A 7 -14.73 8.75 8.99
C GLN A 7 -15.21 7.73 7.97
N SER A 8 -15.54 8.20 6.76
CA SER A 8 -15.80 7.27 5.66
C SER A 8 -14.51 6.50 5.31
N GLN A 9 -14.63 5.25 4.86
CA GLN A 9 -13.47 4.47 4.38
C GLN A 9 -12.68 5.20 3.28
N ALA A 10 -13.35 6.06 2.51
CA ALA A 10 -12.72 6.94 1.53
C ALA A 10 -11.84 8.03 2.17
N ALA A 11 -12.26 8.60 3.31
CA ALA A 11 -11.45 9.56 4.05
C ALA A 11 -10.17 8.90 4.61
N ILE A 12 -10.29 7.69 5.16
CA ILE A 12 -9.13 6.92 5.64
C ILE A 12 -8.17 6.61 4.47
N ALA A 13 -8.69 6.26 3.30
CA ALA A 13 -7.86 6.04 2.11
C ALA A 13 -7.13 7.31 1.65
N ALA A 14 -7.76 8.48 1.77
CA ALA A 14 -7.13 9.76 1.47
C ALA A 14 -6.02 10.12 2.48
N GLU A 15 -6.23 9.87 3.77
CA GLU A 15 -5.20 10.05 4.80
C GLU A 15 -3.99 9.12 4.61
N LEU A 16 -4.24 7.88 4.17
CA LEU A 16 -3.20 6.93 3.81
C LEU A 16 -2.34 7.44 2.63
N GLU A 17 -2.97 7.98 1.58
CA GLU A 17 -2.26 8.57 0.44
C GLU A 17 -1.39 9.77 0.86
N GLU A 18 -1.92 10.67 1.68
CA GLU A 18 -1.17 11.81 2.22
C GLU A 18 0.04 11.38 3.03
N THR A 19 -0.14 10.36 3.88
CA THR A 19 0.94 9.81 4.70
C THR A 19 2.01 9.15 3.84
N ALA A 20 1.60 8.34 2.85
CA ALA A 20 2.52 7.67 1.93
C ALA A 20 3.30 8.67 1.07
N ARG A 21 2.64 9.74 0.62
CA ARG A 21 3.29 10.84 -0.13
C ARG A 21 4.28 11.60 0.74
N THR A 22 3.93 11.89 1.99
CA THR A 22 4.86 12.49 2.96
C THR A 22 6.08 11.59 3.17
N LEU A 23 5.89 10.29 3.38
CA LEU A 23 6.97 9.32 3.52
C LEU A 23 7.86 9.26 2.27
N ALA A 24 7.27 9.19 1.07
CA ALA A 24 8.00 9.20 -0.19
C ALA A 24 8.87 10.46 -0.36
N HIS A 25 8.38 11.61 0.12
CA HIS A 25 9.16 12.84 0.15
C HIS A 25 10.30 12.79 1.17
N SER A 26 10.05 12.32 2.39
CA SER A 26 11.08 12.25 3.44
C SER A 26 12.18 11.25 3.11
N THR A 27 11.86 10.13 2.44
CA THR A 27 12.86 9.12 2.03
C THR A 27 13.86 9.59 0.98
N ARG A 28 13.71 10.81 0.43
CA ARG A 28 14.75 11.44 -0.38
C ARG A 28 16.05 11.66 0.39
N THR A 29 15.96 11.83 1.71
CA THR A 29 17.10 11.96 2.61
C THR A 29 16.82 11.12 3.87
N VAL A 30 17.41 9.92 3.94
CA VAL A 30 17.33 9.09 5.14
C VAL A 30 18.35 9.63 6.16
N ALA A 31 17.88 10.37 7.15
CA ALA A 31 18.74 11.07 8.13
C ALA A 31 19.53 10.11 9.03
N SER A 32 18.93 8.96 9.35
CA SER A 32 19.49 7.95 10.25
C SER A 32 19.50 6.59 9.54
N PRO A 33 20.68 6.07 9.18
CA PRO A 33 20.79 4.78 8.51
C PRO A 33 20.27 3.62 9.37
N ILE A 34 20.35 3.71 10.71
CA ILE A 34 19.82 2.69 11.62
C ILE A 34 18.28 2.58 11.57
N ASP A 35 17.60 3.68 11.26
CA ASP A 35 16.13 3.69 11.12
C ASP A 35 15.65 2.97 9.84
N SER A 36 16.54 2.71 8.88
CA SER A 36 16.21 2.02 7.62
C SER A 36 15.62 0.63 7.86
N TYR A 37 16.05 -0.08 8.90
CA TYR A 37 15.52 -1.41 9.21
C TYR A 37 14.04 -1.34 9.58
N ARG A 38 13.69 -0.46 10.51
CA ARG A 38 12.31 -0.25 10.92
C ARG A 38 11.45 0.21 9.75
N MET A 39 11.95 1.17 8.97
CA MET A 39 11.23 1.72 7.83
C MET A 39 10.90 0.66 6.77
N ILE A 40 11.84 -0.23 6.45
CA ILE A 40 11.58 -1.35 5.51
C ILE A 40 10.50 -2.29 6.08
N GLY A 41 10.55 -2.57 7.39
CA GLY A 41 9.52 -3.37 8.07
C GLY A 41 8.13 -2.74 8.00
N ASP A 42 8.02 -1.45 8.31
CA ASP A 42 6.76 -0.71 8.29
C ASP A 42 6.18 -0.63 6.85
N VAL A 43 7.02 -0.43 5.83
CA VAL A 43 6.61 -0.43 4.41
C VAL A 43 6.18 -1.82 3.94
N ARG A 44 6.84 -2.89 4.43
CA ARG A 44 6.41 -4.28 4.17
C ARG A 44 5.02 -4.53 4.73
N ASP A 45 4.80 -4.23 6.00
CA ASP A 45 3.51 -4.47 6.65
C ASP A 45 2.41 -3.60 6.01
N THR A 46 2.73 -2.37 5.60
CA THR A 46 1.83 -1.54 4.79
C THR A 46 1.45 -2.20 3.47
N SER A 47 2.40 -2.85 2.79
CA SER A 47 2.14 -3.60 1.55
C SER A 47 1.20 -4.79 1.79
N ASP A 48 1.40 -5.55 2.88
CA ASP A 48 0.49 -6.64 3.27
C ASP A 48 -0.94 -6.13 3.53
N HIS A 49 -1.09 -4.98 4.20
CA HIS A 49 -2.41 -4.35 4.41
C HIS A 49 -3.05 -3.86 3.11
N LEU A 50 -2.28 -3.27 2.20
CA LEU A 50 -2.77 -2.86 0.86
C LEU A 50 -3.24 -4.06 0.03
N ALA A 51 -2.59 -5.22 0.18
CA ALA A 51 -3.04 -6.46 -0.43
C ALA A 51 -4.42 -6.87 0.11
N GLN A 52 -4.62 -6.76 1.42
CA GLN A 52 -5.90 -7.08 2.07
C GLN A 52 -7.01 -6.10 1.66
N VAL A 53 -6.74 -4.80 1.62
CA VAL A 53 -7.71 -3.79 1.16
C VAL A 53 -8.14 -4.08 -0.27
N SER A 54 -7.19 -4.38 -1.15
CA SER A 54 -7.48 -4.72 -2.56
C SER A 54 -8.37 -5.96 -2.67
N GLU A 55 -8.08 -7.01 -1.89
CA GLU A 55 -8.91 -8.22 -1.85
C GLU A 55 -10.33 -7.96 -1.32
N GLN A 56 -10.47 -7.12 -0.30
CA GLN A 56 -11.77 -6.75 0.26
C GLN A 56 -12.61 -5.95 -0.75
N LEU A 57 -12.00 -5.01 -1.46
CA LEU A 57 -12.66 -4.24 -2.53
C LEU A 57 -13.04 -5.15 -3.71
N ALA A 58 -12.17 -6.09 -4.10
CA ALA A 58 -12.47 -7.05 -5.16
C ALA A 58 -13.68 -7.93 -4.79
N ALA A 59 -13.70 -8.41 -3.54
CA ALA A 59 -14.81 -9.19 -3.03
C ALA A 59 -16.11 -8.38 -2.93
N TRP A 60 -16.03 -7.07 -2.63
CA TRP A 60 -17.19 -6.19 -2.66
C TRP A 60 -17.73 -6.02 -4.09
N HIS A 61 -16.87 -5.72 -5.07
CA HIS A 61 -17.26 -5.59 -6.47
C HIS A 61 -17.87 -6.88 -7.04
N ARG A 62 -17.39 -8.06 -6.65
CA ARG A 62 -18.00 -9.33 -7.08
C ARG A 62 -19.41 -9.55 -6.54
N ARG A 63 -19.81 -8.84 -5.47
CA ARG A 63 -21.15 -8.96 -4.86
C ARG A 63 -22.12 -7.88 -5.36
N THR A 64 -21.64 -6.84 -6.05
CA THR A 64 -22.52 -5.83 -6.64
C THR A 64 -23.28 -6.43 -7.82
N GLN A 65 -24.46 -5.86 -8.10
CA GLN A 65 -25.39 -6.37 -9.11
C GLN A 65 -25.91 -5.19 -9.92
N ASP A 66 -25.86 -5.31 -11.24
CA ASP A 66 -26.44 -4.33 -12.17
C ASP A 66 -27.95 -4.19 -11.94
N GLY A 67 -28.48 -2.98 -12.05
CA GLY A 67 -29.88 -2.63 -11.77
C GLY A 67 -30.26 -2.67 -10.28
N VAL A 68 -29.33 -3.00 -9.37
CA VAL A 68 -29.54 -3.00 -7.92
C VAL A 68 -28.56 -2.07 -7.21
N HIS A 69 -27.27 -2.22 -7.49
CA HIS A 69 -26.19 -1.47 -6.85
C HIS A 69 -25.59 -0.38 -7.75
N TYR A 70 -25.76 -0.50 -9.06
CA TYR A 70 -25.35 0.50 -10.06
C TYR A 70 -26.32 0.46 -11.25
N ASP A 71 -26.41 1.56 -11.99
CA ASP A 71 -27.36 1.75 -13.10
C ASP A 71 -26.64 1.61 -14.45
N GLY A 72 -26.22 0.38 -14.75
CA GLY A 72 -25.43 0.07 -15.93
C GLY A 72 -24.05 0.74 -15.95
N GLU A 73 -23.37 0.59 -17.09
CA GLU A 73 -22.10 1.26 -17.36
C GLU A 73 -22.33 2.40 -18.35
N ASP A 74 -21.37 3.33 -18.44
CA ASP A 74 -21.42 4.27 -19.54
C ASP A 74 -21.32 3.50 -20.88
N ASN A 75 -21.95 4.01 -21.93
CA ASN A 75 -21.96 3.33 -23.25
C ASN A 75 -20.58 3.28 -23.94
N ARG A 76 -19.49 3.42 -23.19
CA ARG A 76 -18.10 3.30 -23.65
C ARG A 76 -17.52 1.91 -23.40
N GLY A 77 -18.14 1.12 -22.51
CA GLY A 77 -17.71 -0.23 -22.15
C GLY A 77 -18.54 -1.36 -22.78
N ASP A 78 -18.20 -2.60 -22.43
CA ASP A 78 -18.92 -3.83 -22.83
C ASP A 78 -19.86 -4.36 -21.73
N GLY A 79 -20.10 -3.58 -20.66
CA GLY A 79 -20.94 -3.98 -19.53
C GLY A 79 -20.24 -4.90 -18.53
N THR A 80 -18.90 -4.96 -18.55
CA THR A 80 -18.11 -5.83 -17.65
C THR A 80 -17.19 -5.08 -16.69
N GLY A 81 -17.28 -3.76 -16.62
CA GLY A 81 -16.56 -2.87 -15.71
C GLY A 81 -16.51 -3.36 -14.26
N ALA A 82 -17.63 -3.78 -13.65
CA ALA A 82 -17.59 -4.32 -12.28
C ALA A 82 -16.69 -5.55 -12.12
N ALA A 83 -16.74 -6.47 -13.10
CA ALA A 83 -15.89 -7.66 -13.13
C ALA A 83 -14.42 -7.32 -13.44
N GLN A 84 -14.19 -6.37 -14.36
CA GLN A 84 -12.85 -5.87 -14.69
C GLN A 84 -12.20 -5.19 -13.49
N THR A 85 -12.95 -4.39 -12.72
CA THR A 85 -12.47 -3.78 -11.47
C THR A 85 -12.07 -4.83 -10.45
N ALA A 86 -12.91 -5.83 -10.20
CA ALA A 86 -12.58 -6.93 -9.30
C ALA A 86 -11.30 -7.67 -9.72
N ALA A 87 -11.17 -8.00 -11.01
CA ALA A 87 -9.97 -8.66 -11.54
C ALA A 87 -8.71 -7.78 -11.47
N GLY A 88 -8.86 -6.46 -11.62
CA GLY A 88 -7.78 -5.49 -11.41
C GLY A 88 -7.30 -5.47 -9.96
N LEU A 89 -8.25 -5.47 -9.01
CA LEU A 89 -7.97 -5.48 -7.57
C LEU A 89 -7.34 -6.80 -7.10
N ASP A 90 -7.76 -7.94 -7.64
CA ASP A 90 -7.10 -9.23 -7.36
C ASP A 90 -5.64 -9.22 -7.82
N ARG A 91 -5.35 -8.66 -9.00
CA ARG A 91 -3.98 -8.49 -9.50
C ARG A 91 -3.17 -7.54 -8.64
N ALA A 92 -3.76 -6.43 -8.19
CA ALA A 92 -3.11 -5.51 -7.26
C ALA A 92 -2.79 -6.20 -5.93
N SER A 93 -3.73 -6.97 -5.37
CA SER A 93 -3.52 -7.76 -4.14
C SER A 93 -2.33 -8.72 -4.28
N ALA A 94 -2.24 -9.44 -5.40
CA ALA A 94 -1.12 -10.33 -5.68
C ALA A 94 0.21 -9.55 -5.78
N ALA A 95 0.22 -8.40 -6.47
CA ALA A 95 1.41 -7.57 -6.60
C ALA A 95 1.91 -7.03 -5.26
N PHE A 96 1.00 -6.60 -4.37
CA PHE A 96 1.36 -6.15 -3.02
C PHE A 96 1.96 -7.26 -2.16
N ARG A 97 1.43 -8.49 -2.25
CA ARG A 97 2.03 -9.66 -1.57
C ARG A 97 3.44 -9.95 -2.07
N THR A 98 3.64 -9.91 -3.39
CA THR A 98 4.99 -10.06 -3.97
C THR A 98 5.93 -8.95 -3.47
N ALA A 99 5.47 -7.70 -3.44
CA ALA A 99 6.27 -6.60 -2.90
C ALA A 99 6.63 -6.81 -1.41
N ALA A 100 5.68 -7.29 -0.59
CA ALA A 100 5.93 -7.59 0.82
C ALA A 100 6.99 -8.71 1.00
N ASP A 101 7.00 -9.72 0.13
CA ASP A 101 8.02 -10.77 0.13
C ASP A 101 9.41 -10.24 -0.24
N GLU A 102 9.50 -9.38 -1.26
CA GLU A 102 10.77 -8.73 -1.64
C GLU A 102 11.29 -7.80 -0.52
N LEU A 103 10.40 -7.03 0.11
CA LEU A 103 10.74 -6.17 1.25
C LEU A 103 11.20 -6.99 2.46
N ARG A 104 10.63 -8.17 2.69
CA ARG A 104 11.13 -9.11 3.70
C ARG A 104 12.55 -9.58 3.37
N GLY A 105 12.83 -9.87 2.09
CA GLY A 105 14.17 -10.18 1.62
C GLY A 105 15.17 -9.05 1.88
N ALA A 106 14.78 -7.82 1.54
CA ALA A 106 15.58 -6.62 1.79
C ALA A 106 15.81 -6.37 3.29
N LEU A 107 14.80 -6.56 4.13
CA LEU A 107 14.91 -6.44 5.59
C LEU A 107 15.92 -7.44 6.16
N ASN A 108 15.87 -8.69 5.70
CA ASN A 108 16.84 -9.72 6.11
C ASN A 108 18.27 -9.34 5.69
N ALA A 109 18.44 -8.85 4.46
CA ALA A 109 19.74 -8.35 4.00
C ALA A 109 20.21 -7.12 4.79
N ASN A 110 19.30 -6.23 5.17
CA ASN A 110 19.62 -5.05 5.98
C ASN A 110 20.04 -5.43 7.41
N SER A 111 19.46 -6.49 7.98
CA SER A 111 19.72 -6.91 9.37
C SER A 111 21.18 -7.23 9.71
N VAL A 112 21.99 -7.55 8.69
CA VAL A 112 23.42 -7.85 8.86
C VAL A 112 24.32 -6.64 8.63
N ILE A 113 23.77 -5.51 8.16
CA ILE A 113 24.52 -4.27 7.94
C ILE A 113 24.77 -3.60 9.29
N ARG A 114 26.03 -3.22 9.54
CA ARG A 114 26.44 -2.45 10.72
C ARG A 114 26.38 -0.96 10.39
N TRP A 115 25.22 -0.37 10.57
CA TRP A 115 25.03 1.06 10.39
C TRP A 115 25.65 1.87 11.52
N PHE A 116 26.18 3.04 11.19
CA PHE A 116 26.44 4.10 12.16
C PHE A 116 25.11 4.78 12.54
N ASP A 117 25.02 5.31 13.76
CA ASP A 117 23.83 6.04 14.24
C ASP A 117 23.59 7.32 13.40
N GLU A 118 24.66 8.02 13.04
CA GLU A 118 24.67 9.11 12.06
C GLU A 118 25.70 8.78 10.96
N PRO A 119 25.45 9.15 9.69
CA PRO A 119 26.40 8.92 8.62
C PRO A 119 27.71 9.68 8.90
N GLU A 120 28.85 9.02 8.80
CA GLU A 120 30.15 9.69 8.91
C GLU A 120 30.28 10.72 7.78
N THR A 121 30.31 12.01 8.12
CA THR A 121 30.72 13.05 7.18
C THR A 121 32.20 12.86 6.91
N THR A 122 32.53 12.35 5.72
CA THR A 122 33.90 12.36 5.23
C THR A 122 34.30 13.80 4.96
N GLU A 123 34.90 14.49 5.92
CA GLU A 123 35.68 15.69 5.65
C GLU A 123 36.94 15.23 4.92
N GLU A 124 36.98 15.37 3.59
CA GLU A 124 38.21 15.17 2.81
C GLU A 124 39.25 16.25 3.22
N PRO A 125 40.53 15.88 3.41
CA PRO A 125 41.61 16.79 3.83
C PRO A 125 42.07 17.78 2.75
#